data_AF-A0A1V5DT74-F1
#
_entry.id   AF-A0A1V5DT74-F1
#
_cell.length_a   1.000
_cell.length_b   1.000
_cell.length_c   1.000
_cell.angle_alpha   90.00
_cell.angle_beta   90.00
_cell.angle_gamma   90.00
#
_symmetry.space_group_name_H-M   'P 1'
#
loop_
_entity.id
_entity.type
_entity.pdbx_description
1 polymer ?
#
loop_
_entity_poly.entity_id
_entity_poly.type
_entity_poly.pdbx_seq_one_letter_code
_entity_poly.pdbx_strand_id
1 'polypeptide(L)'
;MMIWIVIIVTAICSLFSFYMALLALRNDDNGVFLFMALGLFFGVFFIFSLLQVASGRWSFLKKINGKISGEPKPVSFVPHWFMTAAIIITVICVLAAIFIPIFIR
;
A
#
# COMPACT_ATOMS: atom_id res chain seq x y z
N MET A 1 -10.87 -13.09 10.04
CA MET A 1 -9.77 -12.68 10.95
C MET A 1 -8.64 -11.99 10.20
N MET A 2 -8.06 -12.60 9.14
CA MET A 2 -7.00 -11.97 8.33
C MET A 2 -7.35 -10.58 7.76
N ILE A 3 -8.56 -10.39 7.22
CA ILE A 3 -8.98 -9.09 6.65
C ILE A 3 -8.92 -7.94 7.66
N TRP A 4 -9.27 -8.18 8.93
CA TRP A 4 -9.20 -7.15 9.97
C TRP A 4 -7.75 -6.74 10.28
N ILE A 5 -6.83 -7.70 10.25
CA ILE A 5 -5.39 -7.42 10.42
C ILE A 5 -4.89 -6.57 9.25
N VAL A 6 -5.25 -6.92 8.01
CA VAL A 6 -4.88 -6.15 6.82
C VAL A 6 -5.40 -4.71 6.91
N ILE A 7 -6.67 -4.53 7.32
CA ILE A 7 -7.27 -3.19 7.50
C ILE A 7 -6.49 -2.38 8.54
N ILE A 8 -6.20 -2.95 9.71
CA ILE A 8 -5.50 -2.23 10.79
C ILE A 8 -4.07 -1.86 10.36
N VAL A 9 -3.32 -2.81 9.80
CA VAL A 9 -1.93 -2.57 9.38
C VAL A 9 -1.88 -1.53 8.27
N THR A 10 -2.72 -1.65 7.23
CA THR A 10 -2.75 -0.69 6.12
C THR A 10 -3.23 0.70 6.56
N ALA A 11 -4.16 0.79 7.52
CA ALA A 11 -4.57 2.06 8.12
C ALA A 11 -3.40 2.75 8.83
N ILE A 12 -2.71 2.02 9.72
CA ILE A 12 -1.59 2.56 10.49
C ILE A 12 -0.48 3.01 9.55
N CYS A 13 -0.09 2.16 8.59
CA CYS A 13 0.94 2.49 7.61
C CYS A 13 0.56 3.73 6.78
N SER A 14 -0.69 3.80 6.27
CA SER A 14 -1.15 4.95 5.48
C SER A 14 -1.15 6.25 6.31
N LEU A 15 -1.70 6.23 7.52
CA LEU A 15 -1.73 7.40 8.40
C LEU A 15 -0.33 7.87 8.79
N PHE A 16 0.56 6.93 9.13
CA PHE A 16 1.93 7.26 9.51
C PHE A 16 2.74 7.81 8.32
N SER A 17 2.56 7.24 7.13
CA SER A 17 3.17 7.77 5.91
C SER A 17 2.67 9.17 5.57
N PHE A 18 1.36 9.45 5.67
CA PHE A 18 0.86 10.81 5.46
C PHE A 18 1.35 11.80 6.52
N TYR A 19 1.43 11.38 7.79
CA TYR A 19 2.00 12.19 8.85
C TYR A 19 3.46 12.56 8.56
N MET A 20 4.28 11.57 8.17
CA MET A 20 5.68 11.80 7.80
C MET A 20 5.82 12.69 6.56
N ALA A 21 4.91 12.58 5.59
CA ALA A 21 4.91 13.47 4.42
C ALA A 21 4.64 14.93 4.82
N LEU A 22 3.68 15.18 5.72
CA LEU A 22 3.40 16.52 6.24
C LEU A 22 4.58 17.07 7.06
N LEU A 23 5.24 16.21 7.84
CA LEU A 23 6.42 16.58 8.61
C LEU A 23 7.61 16.94 7.70
N ALA A 24 7.87 16.12 6.68
CA ALA A 24 8.90 16.37 5.68
C ALA A 24 8.61 17.67 4.90
N LEU A 25 7.35 17.93 4.55
CA LEU A 25 6.93 19.16 3.87
C LEU A 25 7.15 20.39 4.75
N ARG A 26 6.94 20.28 6.06
CA ARG A 26 7.24 21.36 7.00
C ARG A 26 8.74 21.64 7.14
N ASN A 27 9.57 20.61 7.00
CA ASN A 27 11.02 20.71 7.16
C ASN A 27 11.77 20.95 5.85
N ASP A 28 11.05 21.16 4.73
CA ASP A 28 11.62 21.29 3.38
C ASP A 28 12.54 20.10 3.01
N ASP A 29 12.18 18.91 3.47
CA ASP A 29 12.92 17.67 3.25
C ASP A 29 12.44 16.99 1.97
N ASN A 30 13.37 16.60 1.09
CA ASN A 30 13.09 15.88 -0.15
C ASN A 30 12.32 14.56 0.05
N GLY A 31 12.28 14.03 1.28
CA GLY A 31 11.50 12.84 1.64
C GLY A 31 9.98 12.94 1.46
N VAL A 32 9.40 14.15 1.25
CA VAL A 32 7.93 14.33 1.12
C VAL A 32 7.32 13.38 0.10
N PHE A 33 7.91 13.31 -1.10
CA PHE A 33 7.35 12.55 -2.22
C PHE A 33 7.32 11.05 -1.92
N LEU A 34 8.33 10.53 -1.23
CA LEU A 34 8.42 9.12 -0.82
C LEU A 34 7.32 8.77 0.17
N PHE A 35 7.16 9.57 1.21
CA PHE A 35 6.13 9.34 2.23
C PHE A 35 4.72 9.54 1.67
N MET A 36 4.52 10.48 0.75
CA MET A 36 3.24 10.70 0.09
C MET A 36 2.87 9.53 -0.83
N ALA A 37 3.83 9.01 -1.59
CA ALA A 37 3.63 7.84 -2.44
C ALA A 37 3.30 6.58 -1.61
N LEU A 38 4.01 6.36 -0.50
CA LEU A 38 3.73 5.26 0.44
C LEU A 38 2.34 5.40 1.08
N GLY A 39 1.96 6.61 1.51
CA GLY A 39 0.66 6.89 2.09
C GLY A 39 -0.49 6.56 1.14
N LEU A 40 -0.34 6.94 -0.14
CA LEU A 40 -1.29 6.59 -1.19
C LEU A 40 -1.32 5.09 -1.46
N PHE A 41 -0.16 4.44 -1.56
CA PHE A 41 -0.07 3.00 -1.81
C PHE A 41 -0.82 2.20 -0.74
N PHE A 42 -0.52 2.44 0.54
CA PHE A 42 -1.23 1.77 1.65
C PHE A 42 -2.69 2.20 1.77
N GLY A 43 -3.00 3.46 1.46
CA GLY A 43 -4.36 4.00 1.48
C GLY A 43 -5.27 3.29 0.48
N VAL A 44 -4.77 2.97 -0.72
CA VAL A 44 -5.52 2.21 -1.72
C VAL A 44 -5.89 0.82 -1.19
N PHE A 45 -4.94 0.08 -0.61
CA PHE A 45 -5.23 -1.23 -0.01
C PHE A 45 -6.20 -1.16 1.15
N PHE A 46 -6.09 -0.11 1.98
CA PHE A 46 -7.01 0.14 3.08
C PHE A 46 -8.44 0.36 2.58
N ILE A 47 -8.62 1.21 1.56
CA ILE A 47 -9.93 1.51 0.95
C ILE A 47 -10.54 0.24 0.32
N PHE A 48 -9.76 -0.55 -0.42
CA PHE A 48 -10.24 -1.81 -1.00
C PHE A 48 -10.67 -2.81 0.09
N SER A 49 -9.89 -2.94 1.16
CA SER A 49 -10.21 -3.84 2.28
C SER A 49 -11.49 -3.39 3.01
N LEU A 50 -11.68 -2.09 3.19
CA LEU A 50 -12.91 -1.49 3.73
C LEU A 50 -14.12 -1.77 2.83
N LEU A 51 -13.99 -1.58 1.52
CA LEU A 51 -15.02 -1.89 0.53
C LEU A 51 -15.43 -3.36 0.59
N GLN A 52 -14.47 -4.26 0.75
CA GLN A 52 -14.73 -5.69 0.88
C GLN A 52 -15.55 -6.02 2.13
N VAL A 53 -15.20 -5.46 3.29
CA VAL A 53 -15.97 -5.64 4.54
C VAL A 53 -17.36 -5.01 4.43
N ALA A 54 -17.45 -3.80 3.90
CA ALA A 54 -18.71 -3.08 3.74
C ALA A 54 -19.66 -3.78 2.74
N SER A 55 -19.12 -4.47 1.73
CA SER A 55 -19.89 -5.29 0.79
C SER A 55 -20.62 -6.46 1.43
N GLY A 56 -20.11 -6.99 2.56
CA GLY A 56 -20.78 -8.01 3.34
C GLY A 56 -22.01 -7.48 4.10
N ARG A 57 -22.07 -6.16 4.31
CA ARG A 57 -23.13 -5.51 5.11
C ARG A 57 -24.18 -4.81 4.23
N TRP A 58 -23.79 -4.27 3.07
CA TRP A 58 -24.67 -3.52 2.17
C TRP A 58 -24.77 -4.15 0.77
N SER A 59 -26.01 -4.45 0.35
CA SER A 59 -26.34 -5.06 -0.96
C SER A 59 -25.83 -4.25 -2.17
N PHE A 60 -25.82 -2.91 -2.08
CA PHE A 60 -25.28 -2.03 -3.12
C PHE A 60 -23.77 -2.22 -3.31
N LEU A 61 -23.02 -2.31 -2.20
CA LEU A 61 -21.58 -2.54 -2.21
C LEU A 61 -21.23 -3.98 -2.64
N LYS A 62 -22.12 -4.95 -2.41
CA LYS A 62 -21.98 -6.32 -2.94
C LYS A 62 -21.99 -6.34 -4.48
N LYS A 63 -22.83 -5.52 -5.12
CA LYS A 63 -22.90 -5.40 -6.59
C LYS A 63 -21.65 -4.71 -7.17
N ILE A 64 -21.11 -3.71 -6.47
CA ILE A 64 -19.86 -3.04 -6.83
C ILE A 64 -18.67 -3.99 -6.65
N ASN A 65 -18.59 -4.67 -5.50
CA ASN A 65 -17.53 -5.64 -5.23
C ASN A 65 -17.55 -6.78 -6.24
N GLY A 66 -18.72 -7.33 -6.60
CA GLY A 66 -18.85 -8.37 -7.63
C GLY A 66 -18.39 -7.93 -9.03
N LYS A 67 -18.56 -6.65 -9.38
CA LYS A 67 -17.99 -6.10 -10.62
C LYS A 67 -16.46 -5.92 -10.56
N ILE A 68 -15.92 -5.58 -9.40
CA ILE A 68 -14.48 -5.37 -9.19
C ILE A 68 -13.75 -6.72 -9.12
N SER A 69 -14.33 -7.72 -8.43
CA SER A 69 -13.69 -9.00 -8.16
C SER A 69 -13.69 -9.96 -9.36
N GLY A 70 -14.66 -9.82 -10.29
CA GLY A 70 -14.81 -10.72 -11.44
C GLY A 70 -15.03 -12.18 -11.04
N GLU A 71 -15.22 -13.06 -12.03
CA GLU A 71 -15.18 -14.51 -11.79
C GLU A 71 -13.71 -14.97 -11.71
N PRO A 72 -13.36 -15.86 -10.76
CA PRO A 72 -12.00 -16.36 -10.63
C PRO A 72 -11.63 -17.21 -11.85
N LYS A 73 -10.99 -16.57 -12.83
CA LYS A 73 -10.37 -17.26 -13.97
C LYS A 73 -8.98 -17.74 -13.55
N PRO A 74 -8.50 -18.89 -14.06
CA PRO A 74 -7.10 -19.27 -13.90
C PRO A 74 -6.24 -18.19 -14.56
N VAL A 75 -5.67 -17.30 -13.75
CA VAL A 75 -4.80 -16.24 -14.22
C VAL A 75 -3.48 -16.88 -14.66
N SER A 76 -3.13 -16.73 -15.94
CA SER A 76 -1.77 -17.02 -16.41
C SER A 76 -0.84 -16.02 -15.72
N PHE A 77 -0.10 -16.53 -14.75
CA PHE A 77 0.71 -15.83 -13.76
C PHE A 77 1.92 -15.08 -14.38
N VAL A 78 1.69 -14.07 -15.22
CA VAL A 78 2.71 -13.07 -15.60
C VAL A 78 2.77 -11.91 -14.59
N PRO A 79 1.64 -11.38 -14.06
CA PRO A 79 1.66 -10.21 -13.18
C PRO A 79 2.39 -10.43 -11.84
N HIS A 80 2.43 -11.66 -11.32
CA HIS A 80 3.05 -11.92 -10.02
C HIS A 80 4.58 -11.74 -10.06
N TRP A 81 5.27 -12.17 -11.12
CA TRP A 81 6.71 -11.96 -11.28
C TRP A 81 7.07 -10.47 -11.33
N PHE A 82 6.25 -9.67 -12.01
CA PHE A 82 6.40 -8.21 -12.01
C PHE A 82 6.21 -7.61 -10.62
N MET A 83 5.19 -8.06 -9.89
CA MET A 83 4.95 -7.61 -8.53
C MET A 83 6.08 -8.02 -7.58
N THR A 84 6.58 -9.25 -7.68
CA THR A 84 7.72 -9.74 -6.90
C THR A 84 8.99 -8.96 -7.23
N ALA A 85 9.27 -8.70 -8.51
CA ALA A 85 10.42 -7.90 -8.94
C ALA A 85 10.33 -6.45 -8.42
N ALA A 86 9.14 -5.82 -8.51
CA ALA A 86 8.93 -4.48 -7.98
C ALA A 86 9.15 -4.42 -6.46
N ILE A 87 8.68 -5.42 -5.71
CA ILE A 87 8.90 -5.52 -4.26
C ILE A 87 10.39 -5.68 -3.96
N ILE A 88 11.10 -6.55 -4.67
CA ILE A 88 12.55 -6.77 -4.50
C ILE A 88 13.32 -5.48 -4.75
N ILE A 89 13.05 -4.79 -5.87
CA ILE A 89 13.71 -3.52 -6.21
C ILE A 89 13.44 -2.47 -5.12
N THR A 90 12.20 -2.39 -4.64
CA THR A 90 11.82 -1.45 -3.57
C THR A 90 12.60 -1.73 -2.29
N VAL A 91 12.71 -3.00 -1.88
CA VAL A 91 13.51 -3.40 -0.70
C VAL A 91 14.98 -3.03 -0.88
N ILE A 92 15.56 -3.29 -2.05
CA ILE A 92 16.95 -2.93 -2.35
C ILE A 92 17.15 -1.40 -2.26
N CYS A 93 16.24 -0.61 -2.85
CA CYS A 93 16.31 0.85 -2.79
C CYS A 93 16.21 1.38 -1.36
N VAL A 94 15.31 0.83 -0.54
CA VAL A 94 15.15 1.23 0.86
C VAL A 94 16.40 0.85 1.68
N LEU A 95 16.93 -0.36 1.49
CA LEU A 95 18.16 -0.78 2.17
C LEU A 95 19.34 0.10 1.75
N ALA A 96 19.47 0.41 0.46
CA ALA A 96 20.51 1.32 -0.02
C ALA A 96 20.38 2.71 0.61
N ALA A 97 19.18 3.28 0.65
CA ALA A 97 18.93 4.58 1.28
C ALA A 97 19.28 4.61 2.78
N ILE A 98 19.16 3.48 3.48
CA ILE A 98 19.54 3.36 4.90
C ILE A 98 21.05 3.13 5.05
N PHE A 99 21.65 2.22 4.29
CA PHE A 99 23.04 1.81 4.48
C PHE A 99 24.05 2.80 3.91
N ILE A 100 23.78 3.41 2.76
CA ILE A 100 24.67 4.41 2.13
C ILE A 100 25.07 5.54 3.11
N PRO A 101 24.14 6.23 3.80
CA PRO A 101 24.51 7.29 4.74
C PRO A 101 25.18 6.77 6.02
N ILE A 102 25.07 5.47 6.35
CA ILE A 102 25.74 4.87 7.51
C ILE A 102 27.21 4.55 7.20
N PHE A 103 27.51 4.08 5.98
CA PHE A 103 28.85 3.66 5.59
C PHE A 103 29.68 4.74 4.88
N ILE A 104 29.05 5.74 4.26
CA ILE A 104 29.72 6.82 3.52
C ILE A 104 29.82 8.13 4.35
N ARG A 105 29.37 8.09 5.61
CA ARG A 105 29.67 9.14 6.60
C ARG A 105 31.03 8.89 7.25
#